data_AF-A0A329UQY6-F1
#
_entry.id   AF-A0A329UQY6-F1
#
_cell.length_a   1.000
_cell.length_b   1.000
_cell.length_c   1.000
_cell.angle_alpha   90.00
_cell.angle_beta   90.00
_cell.angle_gamma   90.00
#
_symmetry.space_group_name_H-M   'P 1'
#
loop_
_entity.id
_entity.type
_entity.pdbx_description
1 polymer ?
#
loop_
_entity_poly.entity_id
_entity_poly.type
_entity_poly.pdbx_seq_one_letter_code
_entity_poly.pdbx_strand_id
1 'polypeptide(L)'
;MYYVKEDGSFLTNSAVEYLTFDANGRYTSGNATLDSYVDQALAACTNSGMTKAQKLRAAYLYVRDHGAYLARPHQARGTTAWAEESALFMFEHKKGNCYCFAGQFLYMARRLGYNAYVVSGGVGRKDSDHAWVMICENGVPYIYDVELEWGYRAGRYGHAEYNMYKMPLNKTVFSYQFP
;
A
#
# COMPACT_ATOMS: atom_id res chain seq x y z
N MET A 1 -4.61 15.07 -5.67
CA MET A 1 -5.70 14.90 -4.68
C MET A 1 -5.60 16.05 -3.68
N TYR A 2 -6.74 16.61 -3.26
CA TYR A 2 -6.86 17.71 -2.30
C TYR A 2 -7.86 17.30 -1.21
N TYR A 3 -7.74 17.87 -0.01
CA TYR A 3 -8.75 17.73 1.04
C TYR A 3 -9.49 19.06 1.21
N VAL A 4 -10.81 19.01 1.11
CA VAL A 4 -11.70 20.18 1.28
C VAL A 4 -12.25 20.14 2.69
N LYS A 5 -12.00 21.21 3.46
CA LYS A 5 -12.53 21.38 4.82
C LYS A 5 -14.04 21.72 4.77
N GLU A 6 -14.69 21.69 5.93
CA GLU A 6 -16.12 22.04 6.07
C GLU A 6 -16.43 23.46 5.59
N ASP A 7 -15.49 24.38 5.75
CA ASP A 7 -15.57 25.77 5.29
C ASP A 7 -15.38 25.95 3.76
N GLY A 8 -15.19 24.86 3.01
CA GLY A 8 -14.99 24.86 1.56
C GLY A 8 -13.56 25.19 1.11
N SER A 9 -12.65 25.53 2.03
CA SER A 9 -11.25 25.80 1.71
C SER A 9 -10.39 24.53 1.73
N PHE A 10 -9.27 24.55 1.02
CA PHE A 10 -8.33 23.42 1.00
C PHE A 10 -7.51 23.34 2.29
N LEU A 11 -7.24 22.11 2.75
CA LEU A 11 -6.23 21.86 3.77
C LEU A 11 -4.83 22.05 3.17
N THR A 12 -4.00 22.89 3.77
CA THR A 12 -2.63 23.17 3.31
C THR A 12 -1.65 23.05 4.47
N ASN A 13 -0.39 22.69 4.19
CA ASN A 13 0.70 22.54 5.18
C ASN A 13 0.29 21.73 6.43
N SER A 14 -0.49 20.67 6.23
CA SER A 14 -1.09 19.94 7.33
C SER A 14 -1.35 18.49 6.94
N ALA A 15 -1.80 17.70 7.91
CA ALA A 15 -2.16 16.30 7.71
C ALA A 15 -3.54 16.01 8.30
N VAL A 16 -4.23 15.06 7.69
CA VAL A 16 -5.43 14.44 8.25
C VAL A 16 -5.20 12.93 8.20
N GLU A 17 -5.29 12.28 9.36
CA GLU A 17 -4.97 10.86 9.50
C GLU A 17 -3.57 10.53 8.91
N TYR A 18 -3.50 9.60 7.94
CA TYR A 18 -2.27 9.21 7.26
C TYR A 18 -1.98 9.99 5.96
N LEU A 19 -2.66 11.12 5.73
CA LEU A 19 -2.54 11.92 4.50
C LEU A 19 -1.94 13.30 4.80
N THR A 20 -0.83 13.62 4.15
CA THR A 20 -0.14 14.92 4.28
C THR A 20 -0.36 15.77 3.03
N PHE A 21 -0.48 17.09 3.22
CA PHE A 21 -0.77 18.07 2.19
C PHE A 21 0.25 19.21 2.20
N ASP A 22 0.74 19.58 1.02
CA ASP A 22 1.74 20.63 0.82
C ASP A 22 1.16 22.05 0.99
N ALA A 23 1.98 23.07 0.74
CA ALA A 23 1.58 24.48 0.82
C ALA A 23 0.47 24.87 -0.17
N ASN A 24 0.30 24.09 -1.25
CA ASN A 24 -0.75 24.27 -2.24
C ASN A 24 -1.99 23.40 -1.94
N GLY A 25 -1.97 22.64 -0.85
CA GLY A 25 -3.01 21.70 -0.46
C GLY A 25 -3.06 20.42 -1.28
N ARG A 26 -2.00 20.12 -2.04
CA ARG A 26 -1.86 18.87 -2.78
C ARG A 26 -1.35 17.80 -1.86
N TYR A 27 -1.97 16.62 -1.91
CA TYR A 27 -1.40 15.44 -1.26
C TYR A 27 0.04 15.21 -1.74
N THR A 28 0.92 14.92 -0.78
CA THR A 28 2.32 14.54 -0.99
C THR A 28 2.73 13.45 -0.03
N SER A 29 3.64 12.58 -0.46
CA SER A 29 4.37 11.68 0.44
C SER A 29 5.44 12.40 1.28
N GLY A 30 5.75 13.67 0.98
CA GLY A 30 6.95 14.36 1.44
C GLY A 30 8.16 14.19 0.52
N ASN A 31 8.02 13.38 -0.55
CA ASN A 31 9.10 13.07 -1.48
C ASN A 31 8.59 13.20 -2.93
N ALA A 32 9.05 14.24 -3.64
CA ALA A 32 8.56 14.56 -4.98
C ALA A 32 8.86 13.47 -6.02
N THR A 33 9.96 12.73 -5.88
CA THR A 33 10.29 11.60 -6.76
C THR A 33 9.29 10.46 -6.58
N LEU A 34 8.99 10.12 -5.32
CA LEU A 34 7.99 9.10 -5.01
C LEU A 34 6.60 9.51 -5.52
N ASP A 35 6.19 10.76 -5.28
CA ASP A 35 4.91 11.29 -5.77
C ASP A 35 4.79 11.18 -7.30
N SER A 36 5.88 11.50 -8.03
CA SER A 36 5.93 11.36 -9.49
C SER A 36 5.77 9.91 -9.95
N TYR A 37 6.45 8.95 -9.30
CA TYR A 37 6.30 7.53 -9.63
C TYR A 37 4.89 7.00 -9.35
N VAL A 38 4.29 7.43 -8.25
CA VAL A 38 2.91 7.07 -7.90
C VAL A 38 1.93 7.61 -8.94
N ASP A 39 2.07 8.88 -9.33
CA ASP A 39 1.20 9.50 -10.33
C ASP A 39 1.33 8.79 -11.70
N GLN A 40 2.55 8.44 -12.12
CA GLN A 40 2.78 7.67 -13.35
C GLN A 40 2.13 6.28 -13.31
N ALA A 41 2.30 5.55 -12.20
CA ALA A 41 1.72 4.22 -12.05
C ALA A 41 0.18 4.26 -12.02
N LEU A 42 -0.41 5.23 -11.32
CA LEU A 42 -1.86 5.41 -11.30
C LEU A 42 -2.41 5.84 -12.66
N ALA A 43 -1.69 6.66 -13.42
CA ALA A 43 -2.07 7.00 -14.80
C ALA A 43 -2.03 5.78 -15.73
N ALA A 44 -1.10 4.84 -15.50
CA ALA A 44 -1.00 3.61 -16.30
C ALA A 44 -2.10 2.60 -16.00
N CYS A 45 -2.62 2.54 -14.77
CA CYS A 45 -3.58 1.51 -14.35
C CYS A 45 -5.01 2.03 -14.09
N THR A 46 -5.26 3.35 -14.13
CA THR A 46 -6.58 3.93 -13.86
C THR A 46 -7.06 4.89 -14.94
N ASN A 47 -8.34 5.20 -14.94
CA ASN A 47 -8.92 6.26 -15.79
C ASN A 47 -10.02 7.04 -15.04
N SER A 48 -10.51 8.11 -15.67
CA SER A 48 -11.51 9.02 -15.08
C SER A 48 -12.88 8.38 -14.83
N GLY A 49 -13.24 7.33 -15.59
CA GLY A 49 -14.50 6.60 -15.44
C GLY A 49 -14.52 5.60 -14.27
N MET A 50 -13.36 5.30 -13.67
CA MET A 50 -13.28 4.40 -12.53
C MET A 50 -13.73 5.07 -11.24
N THR A 51 -14.56 4.37 -10.46
CA THR A 51 -14.84 4.70 -9.07
C THR A 51 -13.59 4.63 -8.20
N LYS A 52 -13.61 5.26 -7.02
CA LYS A 52 -12.48 5.22 -6.07
C LYS A 52 -12.07 3.78 -5.73
N ALA A 53 -13.03 2.89 -5.51
CA ALA A 53 -12.80 1.48 -5.23
C ALA A 53 -12.18 0.72 -6.42
N GLN A 54 -12.65 1.00 -7.64
CA GLN A 54 -12.06 0.42 -8.86
C GLN A 54 -10.61 0.87 -9.04
N LYS A 55 -10.29 2.15 -8.78
CA LYS A 55 -8.92 2.66 -8.82
C LYS A 55 -8.02 1.99 -7.79
N LEU A 56 -8.52 1.77 -6.56
CA LEU A 56 -7.77 1.05 -5.53
C LEU A 56 -7.47 -0.39 -5.94
N ARG A 57 -8.48 -1.09 -6.50
CA ARG A 57 -8.28 -2.45 -7.01
C ARG A 57 -7.26 -2.46 -8.15
N ALA A 58 -7.35 -1.52 -9.09
CA ALA A 58 -6.38 -1.41 -10.18
C ALA A 58 -4.96 -1.12 -9.68
N ALA A 59 -4.80 -0.26 -8.68
CA ALA A 59 -3.51 -0.01 -8.03
C ALA A 59 -2.94 -1.27 -7.36
N TYR A 60 -3.76 -2.04 -6.64
CA TYR A 60 -3.35 -3.31 -6.04
C TYR A 60 -2.87 -4.31 -7.11
N LEU A 61 -3.67 -4.50 -8.17
CA LEU A 61 -3.34 -5.39 -9.27
C LEU A 61 -2.10 -4.93 -10.03
N TYR A 62 -1.91 -3.63 -10.21
CA TYR A 62 -0.71 -3.08 -10.84
C TYR A 62 0.56 -3.49 -10.09
N VAL A 63 0.59 -3.34 -8.77
CA VAL A 63 1.74 -3.75 -7.94
C VAL A 63 1.95 -5.26 -7.99
N ARG A 64 0.86 -6.04 -7.90
CA ARG A 64 0.90 -7.51 -7.98
C ARG A 64 1.49 -7.96 -9.32
N ASP A 65 1.02 -7.42 -10.44
CA ASP A 65 1.31 -7.96 -11.77
C ASP A 65 2.64 -7.45 -12.36
N HIS A 66 3.18 -6.34 -11.84
CA HIS A 66 4.43 -5.74 -12.32
C HIS A 66 5.60 -5.88 -11.33
N GLY A 67 5.35 -6.43 -10.15
CA GLY A 67 6.37 -6.70 -9.14
C GLY A 67 7.03 -8.05 -9.33
N ALA A 68 8.29 -8.14 -8.90
CA ALA A 68 8.99 -9.41 -8.68
C ALA A 68 9.63 -9.43 -7.29
N TYR A 69 9.89 -10.63 -6.74
CA TYR A 69 10.49 -10.69 -5.42
C TYR A 69 12.01 -10.68 -5.44
N LEU A 70 12.58 -9.81 -4.61
CA LEU A 70 13.99 -9.72 -4.29
C LEU A 70 14.16 -9.69 -2.77
N ALA A 71 14.92 -10.64 -2.22
CA ALA A 71 15.21 -10.65 -0.80
C ALA A 71 15.94 -9.37 -0.38
N ARG A 72 15.48 -8.75 0.70
CA ARG A 72 16.07 -7.57 1.36
C ARG A 72 15.97 -7.77 2.88
N PRO A 73 16.76 -7.03 3.69
CA PRO A 73 16.66 -7.08 5.14
C PRO A 73 15.22 -6.89 5.64
N HIS A 74 14.89 -7.61 6.71
CA HIS A 74 13.61 -7.44 7.39
C HIS A 74 13.61 -6.16 8.23
N GLN A 75 12.43 -5.58 8.42
CA GLN A 75 12.23 -4.42 9.28
C GLN A 75 11.67 -4.90 10.61
N ALA A 76 12.05 -4.24 11.70
CA ALA A 76 11.52 -4.59 13.02
C ALA A 76 9.99 -4.48 13.03
N ARG A 77 9.31 -5.44 13.68
CA ARG A 77 7.85 -5.41 13.85
C ARG A 77 7.43 -4.12 14.56
N GLY A 78 6.27 -3.58 14.19
CA GLY A 78 5.73 -2.33 14.73
C GLY A 78 6.34 -1.05 14.15
N THR A 79 7.43 -1.15 13.38
CA THR A 79 8.02 0.04 12.73
C THR A 79 7.34 0.33 11.40
N THR A 80 7.37 1.60 10.98
CA THR A 80 6.75 2.09 9.73
C THR A 80 7.66 3.01 8.91
N ALA A 81 8.77 3.50 9.50
CA ALA A 81 9.68 4.47 8.85
C ALA A 81 10.32 3.94 7.56
N TRP A 82 10.36 2.63 7.36
CA TRP A 82 10.87 1.96 6.17
C TRP A 82 10.00 2.15 4.91
N ALA A 83 8.75 2.61 5.06
CA ALA A 83 7.76 2.59 3.99
C ALA A 83 8.15 3.42 2.77
N GLU A 84 8.67 4.64 2.98
CA GLU A 84 9.09 5.53 1.88
C GLU A 84 10.23 4.93 1.06
N GLU A 85 11.32 4.54 1.72
CA GLU A 85 12.49 3.94 1.06
C GLU A 85 12.12 2.64 0.34
N SER A 86 11.29 1.81 0.95
CA SER A 86 10.85 0.54 0.36
C SER A 86 9.97 0.76 -0.88
N ALA A 87 9.12 1.79 -0.86
CA ALA A 87 8.30 2.16 -2.01
C ALA A 87 9.15 2.68 -3.17
N LEU A 88 10.08 3.61 -2.90
CA LEU A 88 11.04 4.12 -3.89
C LEU A 88 11.81 2.97 -4.55
N PHE A 89 12.38 2.08 -3.72
CA PHE A 89 13.12 0.93 -4.21
C PHE A 89 12.27 0.07 -5.16
N MET A 90 11.02 -0.21 -4.79
CA MET A 90 10.11 -1.01 -5.61
C MET A 90 9.79 -0.32 -6.95
N PHE A 91 9.55 0.99 -6.94
CA PHE A 91 9.29 1.76 -8.16
C PHE A 91 10.50 1.77 -9.10
N GLU A 92 11.71 1.92 -8.57
CA GLU A 92 12.95 1.98 -9.35
C GLU A 92 13.37 0.63 -9.91
N HIS A 93 13.27 -0.43 -9.11
CA HIS A 93 13.84 -1.74 -9.45
C HIS A 93 12.81 -2.74 -9.98
N LYS A 94 11.51 -2.45 -9.83
CA LYS A 94 10.38 -3.36 -10.11
C LYS A 94 10.45 -4.68 -9.34
N LYS A 95 11.25 -4.72 -8.27
CA LYS A 95 11.41 -5.89 -7.42
C LYS A 95 11.74 -5.51 -5.98
N GLY A 96 11.37 -6.37 -5.03
CA GLY A 96 11.64 -6.17 -3.61
C GLY A 96 11.04 -7.26 -2.73
N ASN A 97 11.14 -7.13 -1.41
CA ASN A 97 10.49 -8.04 -0.46
C ASN A 97 9.10 -7.49 -0.04
N CYS A 98 8.43 -8.14 0.91
CA CYS A 98 7.10 -7.74 1.38
C CYS A 98 6.97 -6.26 1.76
N TYR A 99 7.99 -5.67 2.38
CA TYR A 99 8.05 -4.23 2.69
C TYR A 99 8.01 -3.34 1.43
N CYS A 100 8.65 -3.77 0.35
CA CYS A 100 8.68 -3.04 -0.92
C CYS A 100 7.31 -3.06 -1.61
N PHE A 101 6.68 -4.22 -1.67
CA PHE A 101 5.32 -4.37 -2.20
C PHE A 101 4.30 -3.57 -1.36
N ALA A 102 4.36 -3.68 -0.04
CA ALA A 102 3.48 -2.95 0.88
C ALA A 102 3.70 -1.43 0.76
N GLY A 103 4.95 -0.96 0.71
CA GLY A 103 5.29 0.44 0.55
C GLY A 103 4.77 1.01 -0.78
N GLN A 104 4.97 0.32 -1.89
CA GLN A 104 4.47 0.79 -3.19
C GLN A 104 2.94 0.94 -3.19
N PHE A 105 2.23 -0.09 -2.72
CA PHE A 105 0.77 -0.06 -2.66
C PHE A 105 0.24 0.99 -1.68
N LEU A 106 0.92 1.20 -0.54
CA LEU A 106 0.58 2.23 0.45
C LEU A 106 0.46 3.61 -0.21
N TYR A 107 1.50 4.05 -0.92
CA TYR A 107 1.51 5.40 -1.48
C TYR A 107 0.56 5.55 -2.66
N MET A 108 0.35 4.50 -3.45
CA MET A 108 -0.72 4.50 -4.47
C MET A 108 -2.12 4.63 -3.84
N ALA A 109 -2.39 3.90 -2.75
CA ALA A 109 -3.66 3.99 -2.04
C ALA A 109 -3.88 5.36 -1.39
N ARG A 110 -2.85 5.91 -0.73
CA ARG A 110 -2.90 7.26 -0.13
C ARG A 110 -3.11 8.34 -1.18
N ARG A 111 -2.47 8.25 -2.35
CA ARG A 111 -2.67 9.19 -3.45
C ARG A 111 -4.10 9.18 -3.99
N LEU A 112 -4.76 8.01 -3.95
CA LEU A 112 -6.19 7.84 -4.24
C LEU A 112 -7.11 8.33 -3.11
N GLY A 113 -6.57 8.82 -2.00
CA GLY A 113 -7.32 9.35 -0.86
C GLY A 113 -7.81 8.31 0.13
N TYR A 114 -7.17 7.15 0.21
CA TYR A 114 -7.46 6.16 1.25
C TYR A 114 -6.66 6.42 2.51
N ASN A 115 -7.33 6.27 3.67
CA ASN A 115 -6.66 6.29 4.96
C ASN A 115 -5.90 4.98 5.18
N ALA A 116 -4.71 4.90 4.60
CA ALA A 116 -3.90 3.69 4.53
C ALA A 116 -2.63 3.79 5.37
N TYR A 117 -2.25 2.70 6.01
CA TYR A 117 -1.00 2.56 6.76
C TYR A 117 -0.39 1.18 6.56
N VAL A 118 0.93 1.08 6.71
CA VAL A 118 1.63 -0.21 6.66
C VAL A 118 1.71 -0.84 8.04
N VAL A 119 1.79 -2.16 8.06
CA VAL A 119 2.12 -2.94 9.25
C VAL A 119 3.36 -3.78 8.95
N SER A 120 4.34 -3.72 9.86
CA SER A 120 5.40 -4.72 9.98
C SER A 120 5.03 -5.66 11.12
N GLY A 121 4.79 -6.93 10.81
CA GLY A 121 4.29 -7.93 11.75
C GLY A 121 4.78 -9.32 11.37
N GLY A 122 3.95 -10.35 11.59
CA GLY A 122 4.24 -11.71 11.14
C GLY A 122 3.05 -12.36 10.45
N VAL A 123 3.30 -13.39 9.65
CA VAL A 123 2.25 -14.21 9.01
C VAL A 123 2.53 -15.69 9.21
N GLY A 124 1.49 -16.43 9.61
CA GLY A 124 1.56 -17.88 9.81
C GLY A 124 2.38 -18.24 11.05
N ARG A 125 3.66 -18.60 10.86
CA ARG A 125 4.53 -19.09 11.94
C ARG A 125 5.13 -17.93 12.75
N LYS A 126 5.55 -18.20 13.98
CA LYS A 126 6.03 -17.18 14.94
C LYS A 126 7.17 -16.31 14.40
N ASP A 127 8.12 -16.89 13.67
CA ASP A 127 9.34 -16.22 13.20
C ASP A 127 9.30 -15.85 11.71
N SER A 128 8.11 -15.68 11.15
CA SER A 128 7.92 -15.29 9.74
C SER A 128 7.49 -13.83 9.66
N ASP A 129 8.48 -12.93 9.73
CA ASP A 129 8.23 -11.50 9.58
C ASP A 129 7.62 -11.18 8.22
N HIS A 130 6.61 -10.32 8.22
CA HIS A 130 5.88 -9.96 7.02
C HIS A 130 5.33 -8.54 7.11
N ALA A 131 5.05 -7.95 5.95
CA ALA A 131 4.47 -6.62 5.88
C ALA A 131 3.28 -6.56 4.91
N TRP A 132 2.26 -5.81 5.30
CA TRP A 132 1.04 -5.61 4.52
C TRP A 132 0.54 -4.18 4.71
N VAL A 133 -0.51 -3.82 3.96
CA VAL A 133 -1.20 -2.54 4.10
C VAL A 133 -2.55 -2.75 4.76
N MET A 134 -2.88 -1.85 5.67
CA MET A 134 -4.19 -1.72 6.28
C MET A 134 -4.89 -0.49 5.70
N ILE A 135 -6.17 -0.64 5.35
CA ILE A 135 -7.00 0.50 4.94
C ILE A 135 -8.30 0.47 5.74
N CYS A 136 -8.62 1.60 6.38
CA CYS A 136 -9.89 1.80 7.08
C CYS A 136 -10.94 2.35 6.11
N GLU A 137 -12.01 1.61 5.90
CA GLU A 137 -13.16 2.03 5.10
C GLU A 137 -14.40 2.09 6.00
N ASN A 138 -14.95 3.30 6.19
CA ASN A 138 -16.10 3.54 7.07
C ASN A 138 -15.88 3.00 8.50
N GLY A 139 -14.68 3.20 9.06
CA GLY A 139 -14.32 2.73 10.39
C GLY A 139 -13.99 1.23 10.47
N VAL A 140 -14.08 0.48 9.37
CA VAL A 140 -13.77 -0.95 9.33
C VAL A 140 -12.38 -1.16 8.71
N PRO A 141 -11.44 -1.81 9.44
CA PRO A 141 -10.10 -2.10 8.93
C PRO A 141 -10.10 -3.36 8.05
N TYR A 142 -9.36 -3.30 6.94
CA TYR A 142 -9.13 -4.42 6.03
C TYR A 142 -7.64 -4.60 5.75
N ILE A 143 -7.21 -5.85 5.59
CA ILE A 143 -5.86 -6.24 5.18
C ILE A 143 -5.77 -6.27 3.65
N TYR A 144 -4.67 -5.74 3.14
CA TYR A 144 -4.26 -5.79 1.74
C TYR A 144 -2.83 -6.30 1.66
N ASP A 145 -2.66 -7.53 1.18
CA ASP A 145 -1.37 -8.20 1.14
C ASP A 145 -1.00 -8.53 -0.31
N VAL A 146 -0.29 -7.60 -0.96
CA VAL A 146 0.04 -7.72 -2.38
C VAL A 146 1.08 -8.81 -2.62
N GLU A 147 2.06 -8.91 -1.72
CA GLU A 147 3.21 -9.78 -1.91
C GLU A 147 2.83 -11.25 -1.74
N LEU A 148 2.06 -11.61 -0.71
CA LEU A 148 1.64 -13.01 -0.57
C LEU A 148 0.74 -13.45 -1.72
N GLU A 149 -0.18 -12.61 -2.20
CA GLU A 149 -0.99 -12.96 -3.37
C GLU A 149 -0.10 -13.18 -4.60
N TRP A 150 0.86 -12.28 -4.84
CA TRP A 150 1.85 -12.45 -5.90
C TRP A 150 2.65 -13.75 -5.74
N GLY A 151 3.16 -14.04 -4.54
CA GLY A 151 4.05 -15.17 -4.29
C GLY A 151 3.39 -16.53 -4.50
N TYR A 152 2.12 -16.68 -4.11
CA TYR A 152 1.35 -17.90 -4.39
C TYR A 152 0.97 -18.03 -5.87
N ARG A 153 0.62 -16.93 -6.55
CA ARG A 153 0.33 -16.93 -7.99
C ARG A 153 1.58 -17.24 -8.83
N ALA A 154 2.74 -16.74 -8.41
CA ALA A 154 4.02 -17.01 -9.04
C ALA A 154 4.59 -18.41 -8.71
N GLY A 155 3.92 -19.19 -7.85
CA GLY A 155 4.35 -20.52 -7.41
C GLY A 155 5.53 -20.52 -6.43
N ARG A 156 5.92 -19.36 -5.89
CA ARG A 156 7.06 -19.21 -4.97
C ARG A 156 6.81 -19.83 -3.59
N TYR A 157 5.55 -19.84 -3.15
CA TYR A 157 5.13 -20.34 -1.84
C TYR A 157 4.26 -21.60 -1.93
N GLY A 158 4.29 -22.26 -3.08
CA GLY A 158 3.25 -23.19 -3.52
C GLY A 158 2.27 -22.49 -4.45
N HIS A 159 1.73 -23.22 -5.44
CA HIS A 159 0.84 -22.63 -6.44
C HIS A 159 -0.60 -22.61 -5.94
N ALA A 160 -1.15 -21.41 -5.71
CA ALA A 160 -2.55 -21.23 -5.30
C ALA A 160 -3.09 -19.86 -5.76
N GLU A 161 -4.39 -19.80 -6.04
CA GLU A 161 -5.08 -18.55 -6.39
C GLU A 161 -5.82 -17.95 -5.20
N TYR A 162 -5.07 -17.28 -4.33
CA TYR A 162 -5.68 -16.51 -3.24
C TYR A 162 -6.10 -15.11 -3.72
N ASN A 163 -7.09 -14.54 -3.03
CA ASN A 163 -7.46 -13.13 -3.12
C ASN A 163 -7.15 -12.47 -1.79
N MET A 164 -6.07 -11.70 -1.73
CA MET A 164 -5.60 -11.04 -0.51
C MET A 164 -5.82 -9.52 -0.54
N TYR A 165 -6.70 -9.09 -1.44
CA TYR A 165 -7.23 -7.74 -1.48
C TYR A 165 -8.44 -7.59 -0.56
N LYS A 166 -8.41 -6.58 0.31
CA LYS A 166 -9.54 -6.20 1.17
C LYS A 166 -10.07 -7.36 2.02
N MET A 167 -9.17 -8.08 2.68
CA MET A 167 -9.55 -9.16 3.60
C MET A 167 -10.05 -8.58 4.93
N PRO A 168 -11.24 -8.96 5.42
CA PRO A 168 -11.67 -8.59 6.75
C PRO A 168 -10.84 -9.38 7.79
N LEU A 169 -10.57 -8.75 8.94
CA LEU A 169 -9.70 -9.33 9.98
C LEU A 169 -10.16 -10.70 10.49
N ASN A 170 -11.45 -11.02 10.42
CA ASN A 170 -12.03 -12.28 10.86
C ASN A 170 -12.16 -13.35 9.76
N LYS A 171 -11.75 -13.05 8.52
CA LYS A 171 -11.77 -14.01 7.39
C LYS A 171 -10.53 -13.85 6.51
N THR A 172 -9.36 -13.90 7.13
CA THR A 172 -8.08 -13.90 6.42
C THR A 172 -7.71 -15.31 5.95
N VAL A 173 -6.94 -15.39 4.87
CA VAL A 173 -6.39 -16.66 4.35
C VAL A 173 -5.35 -17.26 5.31
N PHE A 174 -4.55 -16.39 5.93
CA PHE A 174 -3.50 -16.75 6.88
C PHE A 174 -3.74 -16.10 8.24
N SER A 175 -3.06 -16.61 9.26
CA SER A 175 -3.01 -15.96 10.58
C SER A 175 -2.03 -14.78 10.53
N TYR A 176 -2.53 -13.57 10.71
CA TYR A 176 -1.73 -12.35 10.80
C TYR A 176 -1.42 -12.02 12.27
N GLN A 177 -0.15 -11.78 12.56
CA GLN A 177 0.36 -11.40 13.88
C GLN A 177 0.70 -9.91 13.84
N PHE A 178 -0.18 -9.11 14.44
CA PHE A 178 0.07 -7.68 14.64
C PHE A 178 1.14 -7.49 15.73
N PRO A 179 1.95 -6.42 15.63
CA PRO A 179 2.96 -6.07 16.64
C PRO A 179 2.35 -5.72 18.00
#